data_AF-A0A397T9F6-F1
#
_entry.id   AF-A0A397T9F6-F1
#
_cell.length_a   1.000
_cell.length_b   1.000
_cell.length_c   1.000
_cell.angle_alpha   90.00
_cell.angle_beta   90.00
_cell.angle_gamma   90.00
#
_symmetry.space_group_name_H-M   'P 1'
#
loop_
_entity.id
_entity.type
_entity.pdbx_description
1 polymer ?
#
loop_
_entity_poly.entity_id
_entity_poly.type
_entity_poly.pdbx_seq_one_letter_code
_entity_poly.pdbx_strand_id
1 'polypeptide(L)'
;MSTLNLGLQGVALKRDQMSSESEALFDTANTLDDIRKKAQEFNELESELKDSIAGIQDLLNNRTERLLLKDKKFKCHDSASEKTVYFCYRFDFEN
;
A
#
# COMPACT_ATOMS: atom_id res chain seq x y z
N MET A 1 22.28 0.22 11.38
CA MET A 1 21.30 -0.49 10.54
C MET A 1 20.64 -1.58 11.37
N SER A 2 19.32 -1.76 11.28
CA SER A 2 18.62 -2.82 12.02
C SER A 2 18.71 -4.16 11.29
N THR A 3 18.66 -5.27 12.03
CA THR A 3 18.59 -6.63 11.47
C THR A 3 17.40 -6.80 10.53
N LEU A 4 16.27 -6.14 10.84
CA LEU A 4 15.10 -6.11 9.97
C LEU A 4 15.41 -5.46 8.61
N ASN A 5 16.16 -4.35 8.60
CA ASN A 5 16.54 -3.67 7.36
C ASN A 5 17.43 -4.54 6.48
N LEU A 6 18.36 -5.30 7.07
CA LEU A 6 19.21 -6.25 6.33
C LEU A 6 18.42 -7.46 5.83
N GLY A 7 17.47 -7.97 6.62
CA GLY A 7 16.63 -9.11 6.25
C GLY A 7 15.59 -8.79 5.16
N LEU A 8 15.23 -7.52 4.99
CA LEU A 8 14.33 -7.05 3.93
C LEU A 8 15.08 -6.55 2.68
N GLN A 9 16.41 -6.43 2.73
CA GLN A 9 17.20 -6.11 1.54
C GLN A 9 17.07 -7.25 0.52
N GLY A 10 16.61 -6.93 -0.69
CA GLY A 10 16.43 -7.90 -1.77
C GLY A 10 15.15 -8.72 -1.70
N VAL A 11 14.23 -8.41 -0.77
CA VAL A 11 12.89 -9.03 -0.74
C VAL A 11 11.93 -8.20 -1.60
N ALA A 12 11.33 -8.83 -2.61
CA ALA A 12 10.25 -8.26 -3.40
C ALA A 12 8.90 -8.83 -2.96
N LEU A 13 7.88 -7.97 -2.91
CA LEU A 13 6.49 -8.38 -2.68
C LEU A 13 5.77 -8.46 -4.02
N LYS A 14 5.05 -9.56 -4.24
CA LYS A 14 4.24 -9.77 -5.43
C LYS A 14 2.77 -9.71 -5.04
N ARG A 15 2.02 -8.78 -5.64
CA ARG A 15 0.56 -8.70 -5.52
C ARG A 15 -0.11 -9.78 -6.36
N ASP A 16 -1.38 -10.03 -6.07
CA ASP A 16 -2.21 -10.87 -6.93
C ASP A 16 -2.48 -10.16 -8.27
N GLN A 17 -2.81 -10.95 -9.30
CA GLN A 17 -3.17 -10.38 -10.60
C GLN A 17 -4.60 -9.85 -10.57
N MET A 18 -4.79 -8.68 -11.19
CA MET A 18 -6.09 -8.07 -11.44
C MET A 18 -6.71 -8.62 -12.73
N SER A 19 -7.84 -8.04 -13.16
CA SER A 19 -8.38 -8.32 -14.49
C SER A 19 -7.39 -7.91 -15.58
N SER A 20 -7.47 -8.54 -16.75
CA SER A 20 -6.55 -8.26 -17.86
C SER A 20 -6.63 -6.80 -18.34
N GLU A 21 -7.79 -6.16 -18.22
CA GLU A 21 -8.00 -4.76 -18.59
C GLU A 21 -7.33 -3.82 -17.58
N SER A 22 -7.54 -4.05 -16.28
CA SER A 22 -6.86 -3.29 -15.22
C SER A 22 -5.35 -3.47 -15.24
N GLU A 23 -4.85 -4.68 -15.51
CA GLU A 23 -3.41 -4.92 -15.65
C GLU A 23 -2.82 -4.13 -16.82
N ALA A 24 -3.48 -4.11 -17.98
CA ALA A 24 -3.01 -3.33 -19.14
C ALA A 24 -3.00 -1.82 -18.86
N LEU A 25 -4.03 -1.31 -18.15
CA LEU A 25 -4.09 0.08 -17.73
C LEU A 25 -3.00 0.41 -16.70
N PHE A 26 -2.76 -0.49 -15.75
CA PHE A 26 -1.75 -0.34 -14.72
C PHE A 26 -0.33 -0.38 -15.30
N ASP A 27 -0.03 -1.31 -16.20
CA ASP A 27 1.27 -1.48 -16.84
C ASP A 27 1.69 -0.26 -17.67
N THR A 28 0.71 0.49 -18.18
CA THR A 28 0.98 1.72 -18.94
C THR A 28 1.18 2.93 -18.02
N ALA A 29 1.05 2.80 -16.70
CA ALA A 29 1.21 3.88 -15.73
C ALA A 29 2.63 3.91 -15.17
N ASN A 30 3.32 5.05 -15.29
CA ASN A 30 4.73 5.15 -14.89
C ASN A 30 4.93 5.80 -13.52
N THR A 31 3.93 6.52 -13.02
CA THR A 31 3.98 7.23 -11.73
C THR A 31 2.73 6.96 -10.91
N LEU A 32 2.79 7.22 -9.59
CA LEU A 32 1.63 7.11 -8.71
C LEU A 32 0.50 8.08 -9.11
N ASP A 33 0.85 9.24 -9.66
CA ASP A 33 -0.15 10.18 -10.16
C ASP A 33 -0.82 9.69 -11.45
N ASP A 34 -0.09 8.99 -12.32
CA ASP A 34 -0.69 8.36 -13.50
C ASP A 34 -1.66 7.24 -13.10
N ILE A 35 -1.29 6.44 -12.10
CA ILE A 35 -2.17 5.40 -11.55
C ILE A 35 -3.45 6.03 -11.00
N ARG A 36 -3.35 7.14 -10.25
CA ARG A 36 -4.52 7.87 -9.73
C ARG A 36 -5.41 8.41 -10.83
N LYS A 37 -4.85 9.03 -11.87
CA LYS A 37 -5.62 9.55 -13.01
C LYS A 37 -6.36 8.43 -13.73
N LYS A 38 -5.69 7.31 -13.99
CA LYS A 38 -6.31 6.14 -14.62
C LYS A 38 -7.40 5.50 -13.77
N ALA A 39 -7.23 5.47 -12.46
CA ALA A 39 -8.26 5.00 -11.55
C ALA A 39 -9.49 5.94 -11.52
N GLN A 40 -9.31 7.24 -11.73
CA GLN A 40 -10.41 8.19 -11.91
C GLN A 40 -11.13 8.01 -13.25
N GLU A 41 -10.41 7.59 -14.29
CA GLU A 41 -10.99 7.30 -15.62
C GLU A 41 -11.67 5.92 -15.66
N PHE A 42 -11.13 4.94 -14.94
CA PHE A 42 -11.62 3.56 -14.87
C PHE A 42 -11.80 3.14 -13.41
N ASN A 43 -13.02 3.30 -12.90
CA ASN A 43 -13.35 3.09 -11.48
C ASN A 43 -13.02 1.68 -10.97
N GLU A 44 -13.06 0.66 -11.83
CA GLU A 44 -12.77 -0.73 -11.44
C GLU A 44 -11.29 -0.95 -11.09
N LEU A 45 -10.38 -0.14 -11.66
CA LEU A 45 -8.94 -0.22 -11.36
C LEU A 45 -8.67 0.02 -9.88
N GLU A 46 -9.39 0.96 -9.25
CA GLU A 46 -9.16 1.29 -7.84
C GLU A 46 -9.53 0.10 -6.93
N SER A 47 -10.71 -0.49 -7.14
CA SER A 47 -11.15 -1.64 -6.36
C SER A 47 -10.26 -2.86 -6.60
N GLU A 48 -9.95 -3.17 -7.85
CA GLU A 48 -9.12 -4.33 -8.17
C GLU A 48 -7.69 -4.18 -7.64
N LEU A 49 -7.15 -2.96 -7.68
CA LEU A 49 -5.82 -2.70 -7.13
C LEU A 49 -5.82 -2.87 -5.61
N LYS A 50 -6.85 -2.41 -4.90
CA LYS A 50 -7.01 -2.63 -3.45
C LYS A 50 -7.10 -4.12 -3.12
N ASP A 51 -7.91 -4.86 -3.87
CA ASP A 51 -8.08 -6.30 -3.65
C ASP A 51 -6.78 -7.07 -3.95
N SER A 52 -6.06 -6.70 -5.01
CA SER A 52 -4.82 -7.35 -5.42
C SER A 52 -3.70 -7.27 -4.36
N ILE A 53 -3.70 -6.21 -3.54
CA ILE A 53 -2.68 -6.01 -2.50
C ILE A 53 -3.13 -6.50 -1.12
N ALA A 54 -4.42 -6.75 -0.91
CA ALA A 54 -4.99 -7.11 0.39
C ALA A 54 -4.32 -8.35 0.98
N GLY A 55 -4.09 -9.39 0.16
CA GLY A 55 -3.42 -10.62 0.62
C GLY A 55 -2.00 -10.39 1.14
N ILE A 56 -1.25 -9.46 0.54
CA ILE A 56 0.09 -9.09 1.01
C ILE A 56 0.03 -8.24 2.28
N GLN A 57 -0.95 -7.34 2.39
CA GLN A 57 -1.17 -6.58 3.63
C GLN A 57 -1.46 -7.50 4.80
N ASP A 58 -2.36 -8.47 4.62
CA ASP A 58 -2.68 -9.47 5.64
C ASP A 58 -1.47 -10.33 6.00
N LEU A 59 -0.68 -10.76 5.01
CA LEU A 59 0.56 -11.51 5.25
C LEU A 59 1.54 -10.71 6.12
N LEU A 60 1.74 -9.43 5.80
CA LEU A 60 2.65 -8.56 6.53
C LEU A 60 2.13 -8.26 7.94
N ASN A 61 0.84 -7.99 8.10
CA ASN A 61 0.21 -7.76 9.40
C ASN A 61 0.37 -8.98 10.30
N ASN A 62 -0.04 -10.16 9.81
CA ASN A 62 0.07 -11.42 10.54
C ASN A 62 1.51 -11.74 10.96
N ARG A 63 2.50 -11.43 10.13
CA ARG A 63 3.92 -11.63 10.47
C ARG A 63 4.41 -10.61 11.49
N THR A 64 4.05 -9.34 11.30
CA THR A 64 4.58 -8.22 12.11
C THR A 64 3.98 -8.21 13.52
N GLU A 65 2.69 -8.51 13.68
CA GLU A 65 2.02 -8.56 14.99
C GLU A 65 2.57 -9.66 15.92
N ARG A 66 3.18 -10.71 15.35
CA ARG A 66 3.86 -11.77 16.10
C ARG A 66 5.23 -11.35 16.61
N LEU A 67 5.80 -10.25 16.09
CA LEU A 67 7.10 -9.77 16.49
C LEU A 67 7.00 -8.98 17.80
N LEU A 68 8.09 -9.06 18.58
CA LEU A 68 8.27 -8.33 19.82
C LEU A 68 9.58 -7.56 19.74
N LEU A 69 9.54 -6.30 20.17
CA LEU A 69 10.73 -5.48 20.35
C LEU A 69 10.75 -4.97 21.78
N LYS A 70 11.73 -5.43 22.57
CA LYS A 70 11.85 -5.10 24.01
C LYS A 70 10.54 -5.37 24.76
N ASP A 71 9.99 -6.57 24.57
CA ASP A 71 8.71 -7.03 25.15
C ASP A 71 7.48 -6.23 24.73
N LYS A 72 7.60 -5.31 23.77
CA LYS A 72 6.47 -4.59 23.18
C LYS A 72 6.10 -5.20 21.83
N LYS A 73 4.82 -5.50 21.65
CA LYS A 73 4.27 -5.93 20.35
C LYS A 73 4.25 -4.77 19.37
N PHE A 74 4.50 -5.07 18.11
CA PHE A 74 4.19 -4.13 17.03
C PHE A 74 2.67 -3.98 16.89
N LYS A 75 2.25 -2.80 16.46
CA LYS A 75 0.85 -2.50 16.13
C LYS A 75 0.74 -2.26 14.64
N CYS A 76 -0.21 -2.93 14.01
CA CYS A 76 -0.62 -2.62 12.65
C CYS A 76 -1.74 -1.57 12.69
N HIS A 77 -1.74 -0.68 11.71
CA HIS A 77 -2.70 0.40 11.58
C HIS A 77 -3.39 0.29 10.22
N ASP A 78 -4.67 0.64 10.19
CA ASP A 78 -5.43 0.69 8.95
C ASP A 78 -4.96 1.84 8.06
N SER A 79 -5.20 1.68 6.76
CA SER A 79 -4.97 2.73 5.78
C SER A 79 -5.71 4.02 6.16
N ALA A 80 -5.05 5.16 5.97
CA ALA A 80 -5.67 6.45 6.23
C ALA A 80 -6.91 6.64 5.35
N SER A 81 -7.99 7.15 5.94
CA SER A 81 -9.16 7.55 5.16
C SER A 81 -8.80 8.72 4.24
N GLU A 82 -9.48 8.83 3.11
CA GLU A 82 -9.31 9.94 2.18
C GLU A 82 -9.42 11.30 2.89
N LYS A 83 -10.41 11.45 3.80
CA LYS A 83 -10.56 12.64 4.65
C LYS A 83 -9.32 12.91 5.50
N THR A 84 -8.77 11.88 6.15
CA THR A 84 -7.57 12.01 6.99
C THR A 84 -6.37 12.47 6.16
N VAL A 85 -6.21 11.93 4.96
CA VAL A 85 -5.15 12.34 4.02
C VAL A 85 -5.32 13.81 3.62
N TYR A 86 -6.54 14.22 3.23
CA TYR A 86 -6.84 15.61 2.89
C TYR A 86 -6.56 16.59 4.04
N PHE A 87 -6.94 16.24 5.27
CA PHE A 87 -6.68 17.08 6.44
C PHE A 87 -5.18 17.21 6.74
N CYS A 88 -4.40 16.15 6.52
CA CYS A 88 -2.95 16.19 6.73
C CYS A 88 -2.27 17.17 5.76
N TYR A 89 -2.59 17.07 4.46
CA TYR A 89 -2.04 18.00 3.46
C TYR A 89 -2.45 19.45 3.70
N ARG A 90 -3.65 19.70 4.23
CA ARG A 90 -4.09 21.07 4.51
C ARG A 90 -3.35 21.70 5.69
N PHE A 91 -2.97 20.90 6.70
CA PHE A 91 -2.20 21.38 7.85
C PHE A 91 -0.76 21.74 7.49
N ASP A 92 -0.17 21.03 6.52
CA ASP A 92 1.20 21.27 6.03
C ASP A 92 1.33 22.56 5.18
N PHE A 93 0.23 23.10 4.66
CA PHE A 93 0.21 24.36 3.88
C PHE A 93 -0.24 25.59 4.69
N GLU A 94 -0.66 25.41 5.94
CA GLU A 94 -1.06 26.50 6.85
C GLU A 94 -0.01 26.84 7.93
N ASN A 95 1.21 26.27 7.86
CA ASN A 95 2.41 26.67 8.64
C ASN A 95 3.59 27.02 7.72
#